data_AF-A0A431ICH9-F1
#
_entry.id   AF-A0A431ICH9-F1
#
_cell.length_a   1.000
_cell.length_b   1.000
_cell.length_c   1.000
_cell.angle_alpha   90.00
_cell.angle_beta   90.00
_cell.angle_gamma   90.00
#
_symmetry.space_group_name_H-M   'P 1'
#
loop_
_entity.id
_entity.type
_entity.pdbx_description
1 polymer ?
#
loop_
_entity_poly.entity_id
_entity_poly.type
_entity_poly.pdbx_seq_one_letter_code
_entity_poly.pdbx_strand_id
1 'polypeptide(L)' 'MSTITITINMDNAAFADDTYNELTHVLNQVADKAINAKVPLGNIRDTNGNTCGKYEVSNA' A
#
# COMPACT_ATOMS: atom_id res chain seq x y z
N MET A 1 -19.66 -4.39 -8.94
CA MET A 1 -18.27 -4.66 -9.36
C MET A 1 -17.36 -4.12 -8.27
N SER A 2 -16.36 -4.86 -7.83
CA SER A 2 -15.42 -4.37 -6.80
C SER A 2 -14.23 -3.67 -7.45
N THR A 3 -13.81 -2.55 -6.88
CA THR A 3 -12.65 -1.77 -7.34
C THR A 3 -11.70 -1.55 -6.17
N ILE A 4 -10.40 -1.68 -6.41
CA ILE A 4 -9.35 -1.30 -5.46
C ILE A 4 -8.55 -0.15 -6.04
N THR A 5 -8.37 0.92 -5.25
CA THR A 5 -7.52 2.06 -5.59
C THR A 5 -6.36 2.13 -4.62
N ILE A 6 -5.14 2.24 -5.15
CA ILE A 6 -3.91 2.31 -4.37
C ILE A 6 -3.18 3.59 -4.78
N THR A 7 -2.79 4.41 -3.80
CA THR A 7 -2.00 5.62 -4.02
C THR A 7 -0.74 5.55 -3.18
N ILE A 8 0.41 5.65 -3.82
CA ILE A 8 1.74 5.54 -3.20
C ILE A 8 2.53 6.79 -3.56
N ASN A 9 3.09 7.45 -2.56
CA ASN A 9 4.06 8.52 -2.74
C ASN A 9 5.46 7.92 -2.83
N MET A 10 5.98 7.84 -4.06
CA MET A 10 7.29 7.28 -4.37
C MET A 10 8.46 8.24 -4.06
N ASP A 11 8.18 9.50 -3.71
CA ASP A 11 9.21 10.47 -3.31
C ASP A 11 9.69 10.29 -1.85
N ASN A 12 9.22 9.24 -1.16
CA ASN A 12 9.68 8.90 0.18
C ASN A 12 11.10 8.30 0.11
N ALA A 13 11.97 8.67 1.05
CA ALA A 13 13.35 8.19 1.16
C ALA A 13 13.50 6.66 1.11
N ALA A 14 12.50 5.91 1.59
CA ALA A 14 12.51 4.44 1.50
C ALA A 14 12.53 3.90 0.06
N PHE A 15 12.06 4.69 -0.93
CA PHE A 15 12.05 4.30 -2.34
C PHE A 15 13.32 4.74 -3.08
N ALA A 16 14.22 5.50 -2.45
CA ALA A 16 15.40 6.07 -3.10
C ALA A 16 16.49 5.03 -3.39
N ASP A 17 16.66 4.05 -2.49
CA ASP A 17 17.71 3.03 -2.60
C ASP A 17 17.27 1.83 -3.45
N ASP A 18 16.03 1.36 -3.30
CA ASP A 18 15.47 0.24 -4.05
C ASP A 18 13.96 0.39 -4.26
N THR A 19 13.61 1.19 -5.25
CA THR A 19 12.23 1.57 -5.57
C THR A 19 11.31 0.37 -5.80
N TYR A 20 11.77 -0.67 -6.50
CA TYR A 20 10.92 -1.81 -6.88
C TYR A 20 10.71 -2.80 -5.74
N ASN A 21 11.72 -2.99 -4.90
CA ASN A 21 11.59 -3.82 -3.71
C ASN A 21 10.63 -3.17 -2.70
N GLU A 22 10.77 -1.86 -2.46
CA GLU A 22 9.86 -1.13 -1.57
C GLU A 22 8.43 -1.10 -2.12
N LEU A 23 8.25 -0.91 -3.43
CA LEU A 23 6.93 -1.01 -4.07
C LEU A 23 6.31 -2.39 -3.90
N THR A 24 7.11 -3.47 -4.07
CA THR A 24 6.65 -4.85 -3.87
C THR A 24 6.24 -5.10 -2.42
N HIS A 25 7.03 -4.61 -1.46
CA HIS A 25 6.72 -4.68 -0.04
C HIS A 25 5.36 -4.01 0.28
N VAL A 26 5.15 -2.81 -0.24
CA VAL A 26 3.91 -2.05 -0.09
C VAL A 26 2.70 -2.78 -0.69
N LEU A 27 2.84 -3.33 -1.90
CA LEU A 27 1.74 -4.05 -2.56
C LEU A 27 1.37 -5.32 -1.79
N ASN A 28 2.35 -6.04 -1.24
CA ASN A 28 2.11 -7.20 -0.38
C ASN A 28 1.33 -6.81 0.89
N GLN A 29 1.69 -5.69 1.54
CA GLN A 29 0.93 -5.21 2.70
C GLN A 29 -0.54 -4.89 2.35
N VAL A 30 -0.78 -4.26 1.19
CA VAL A 30 -2.14 -3.96 0.75
C VAL A 30 -2.92 -5.25 0.50
N ALA A 31 -2.33 -6.22 -0.20
CA ALA A 31 -2.94 -7.52 -0.45
C ALA A 31 -3.29 -8.23 0.87
N ASP A 32 -2.38 -8.29 1.83
CA ASP A 32 -2.62 -8.91 3.14
C ASP A 32 -3.74 -8.23 3.91
N LYS A 33 -3.78 -6.89 3.95
CA LYS A 33 -4.82 -6.17 4.69
C LYS A 33 -6.19 -6.24 4.01
N ALA A 34 -6.22 -6.14 2.68
CA ALA A 34 -7.47 -6.19 1.91
C ALA A 34 -8.08 -7.61 1.93
N ILE A 35 -7.25 -8.65 1.76
CA ILE A 35 -7.72 -10.05 1.63
C ILE A 35 -7.91 -10.68 3.01
N ASN A 36 -6.87 -10.68 3.85
CA ASN A 36 -6.86 -11.46 5.09
C ASN A 36 -7.56 -10.72 6.23
N ALA A 37 -7.28 -9.43 6.38
CA ALA A 37 -7.89 -8.62 7.45
C ALA A 37 -9.26 -8.06 7.07
N LYS A 38 -9.67 -8.16 5.80
CA LYS A 38 -10.93 -7.60 5.26
C LYS A 38 -11.11 -6.11 5.60
N VAL A 39 -10.00 -5.37 5.64
CA VAL A 39 -10.00 -3.94 5.95
C VAL A 39 -10.15 -3.17 4.64
N PRO A 40 -11.30 -2.48 4.41
CA PRO A 40 -11.58 -1.85 3.12
C PRO A 40 -10.81 -0.54 2.90
N LEU A 41 -10.18 0.03 3.92
CA LEU A 41 -9.41 1.27 3.82
C LEU A 41 -8.23 1.21 4.77
N GLY A 42 -7.05 1.62 4.32
CA GLY A 42 -5.91 1.68 5.24
C GLY A 42 -4.73 2.47 4.72
N ASN A 43 -3.86 2.83 5.66
CA ASN A 43 -2.58 3.43 5.35
C ASN A 43 -1.56 2.36 4.96
N ILE A 44 -0.74 2.73 3.98
CA ILE A 44 0.44 1.99 3.55
C ILE A 44 1.63 2.58 4.27
N ARG A 45 2.47 1.71 4.81
CA ARG A 45 3.70 2.11 5.48
C ARG A 45 4.90 1.59 4.73
N ASP A 46 5.97 2.37 4.73
CA ASP A 46 7.26 1.92 4.24
C ASP A 46 7.92 0.94 5.22
N THR A 47 9.06 0.38 4.81
CA THR A 47 9.92 -0.47 5.65
C THR A 47 10.39 0.19 6.95
N ASN A 48 10.42 1.52 7.01
CA ASN A 48 10.77 2.31 8.20
C ASN A 48 9.55 2.63 9.10
N GLY A 49 8.35 2.21 8.70
CA GLY A 49 7.11 2.44 9.42
C GLY A 49 6.44 3.80 9.17
N ASN A 50 6.97 4.63 8.28
CA ASN A 50 6.37 5.91 7.91
C ASN A 50 5.23 5.70 6.92
N THR A 51 4.22 6.56 6.96
CA THR A 51 3.12 6.48 5.99
C THR A 51 3.58 6.99 4.63
N CYS A 52 3.51 6.13 3.61
CA CYS A 52 3.87 6.46 2.24
C CYS A 52 2.69 6.37 1.27
N GLY A 53 1.50 6.01 1.74
CA GLY A 53 0.35 5.89 0.86
C GLY A 53 -0.93 5.44 1.57
N LYS A 54 -1.94 5.15 0.77
CA LYS A 54 -3.24 4.61 1.22
C LYS A 54 -3.84 3.69 0.16
N TYR A 55 -4.73 2.82 0.61
CA TYR A 55 -5.56 2.01 -0.27
C TYR A 55 -7.03 2.07 0.15
N GLU A 56 -7.91 1.85 -0.82
CA GLU A 56 -9.36 1.80 -0.64
C GLU A 56 -9.96 0.70 -1.53
N VAL A 57 -10.83 -0.11 -0.95
CA VAL A 57 -11.61 -1.17 -1.62
C VAL A 57 -13.09 -0.76 -1.58
N SER A 58 -13.64 -0.46 -2.74
CA SER A 58 -15.03 -0.04 -2.92
C SER A 58 -15.83 -1.12 -3.65
N ASN A 59 -17.02 -1.45 -3.14
CA ASN A 59 -17.99 -2.28 -3.83
C ASN A 59 -19.05 -1.37 -4.46
N ALA A 60 -19.11 -1.34 -5.79
CA ALA A 60 -20.20 -0.72 -6.55
C ALA A 60 -21.33 -1.73 -6.78
#